data_AF-A0A9E2DGW9-F1
#
_entry.id   AF-A0A9E2DGW9-F1
#
_cell.length_a   1.000
_cell.length_b   1.000
_cell.length_c   1.000
_cell.angle_alpha   90.00
_cell.angle_beta   90.00
_cell.angle_gamma   90.00
#
_symmetry.space_group_name_H-M   'P 1'
#
loop_
_entity.id
_entity.type
_entity.pdbx_description
1 polymer ?
#
loop_
_entity_poly.entity_id
_entity_poly.type
_entity_poly.pdbx_seq_one_letter_code
_entity_poly.pdbx_strand_id
1 'polypeptide(L)'
;MQTPYEILGVETDARDDEIKQAYLQQVKNNPPDRNQQQFQIIHGAYSSIKDHKSRVSYDLFTLPTVNFNAVLERALKTEQTGTVNAEFLSKLLALDIDDNSLLKAFYSPDNT
;
A
#
# COMPACT_ATOMS: atom_id res chain seq x y z
N MET A 1 2.93 5.11 -4.47
CA MET A 1 4.22 5.69 -4.89
C MET A 1 5.16 4.53 -5.16
N GLN A 2 6.05 4.64 -6.16
CA GLN A 2 7.03 3.58 -6.45
C GLN A 2 8.12 3.56 -5.39
N THR A 3 8.60 2.36 -5.06
CA THR A 3 9.75 2.12 -4.19
C THR A 3 11.06 2.52 -4.89
N PRO A 4 12.14 2.79 -4.14
CA PRO A 4 13.46 3.01 -4.71
C PRO A 4 13.95 1.87 -5.60
N TYR A 5 13.62 0.63 -5.24
CA TYR A 5 13.95 -0.56 -6.02
C TYR A 5 13.24 -0.55 -7.39
N GLU A 6 11.94 -0.23 -7.42
CA GLU A 6 11.18 -0.06 -8.66
C GLU A 6 11.67 1.11 -9.52
N ILE A 7 12.05 2.23 -8.89
CA ILE A 7 12.57 3.41 -9.60
C ILE A 7 13.91 3.10 -10.29
N LEU A 8 14.79 2.35 -9.61
CA LEU A 8 16.07 1.92 -10.19
C LEU A 8 15.94 0.70 -11.10
N GLY A 9 14.83 -0.05 -11.02
CA GLY A 9 14.61 -1.26 -11.79
C GLY A 9 15.47 -2.43 -11.31
N VAL A 10 15.65 -2.55 -10.00
CA VAL A 10 16.45 -3.61 -9.36
C VAL A 10 15.60 -4.41 -8.39
N GLU A 11 16.01 -5.66 -8.14
CA GLU A 11 15.38 -6.50 -7.13
C GLU A 11 15.66 -5.99 -5.71
N THR A 12 14.79 -6.37 -4.76
CA THR A 12 14.91 -5.96 -3.35
C THR A 12 16.14 -6.53 -2.64
N ASP A 13 16.71 -7.63 -3.15
CA ASP A 13 17.92 -8.28 -2.64
C ASP A 13 19.20 -7.82 -3.34
N ALA A 14 19.11 -6.85 -4.26
CA ALA A 14 20.23 -6.35 -5.05
C ALA A 14 21.41 -5.89 -4.18
N ARG A 15 22.62 -6.19 -4.64
CA ARG A 15 23.87 -5.81 -3.98
C ARG A 15 24.24 -4.36 -4.30
N ASP A 16 25.12 -3.78 -3.49
CA ASP A 16 25.55 -2.37 -3.63
C ASP A 16 26.07 -2.07 -5.05
N ASP A 17 26.82 -3.01 -5.64
CA ASP A 17 27.34 -2.86 -7.01
C ASP A 17 26.22 -2.84 -8.05
N GLU A 18 25.19 -3.68 -7.91
CA GLU A 18 24.04 -3.74 -8.83
C GLU A 18 23.21 -2.47 -8.76
N ILE A 19 22.93 -1.99 -7.53
CA ILE A 19 22.23 -0.73 -7.28
C ILE A 19 23.00 0.44 -7.90
N LYS A 20 24.32 0.48 -7.73
CA LYS A 20 25.19 1.53 -8.30
C LYS A 20 25.21 1.47 -9.82
N GLN A 21 25.30 0.28 -10.42
CA GLN A 21 25.25 0.12 -11.87
C GLN A 21 23.91 0.60 -12.43
N ALA A 22 22.80 0.19 -11.82
CA ALA A 22 21.46 0.62 -12.24
C ALA A 22 21.30 2.15 -12.15
N TYR A 23 21.79 2.77 -11.07
CA TYR A 23 21.81 4.23 -10.94
C TYR A 23 22.58 4.91 -12.08
N LEU A 24 23.80 4.44 -12.40
CA LEU A 24 24.61 5.00 -13.47
C LEU A 24 23.94 4.86 -14.85
N GLN A 25 23.29 3.72 -15.13
CA GLN A 25 22.52 3.53 -16.36
C GLN A 25 21.33 4.48 -16.44
N GLN A 26 20.58 4.64 -15.35
CA GLN A 26 19.43 5.55 -15.28
C GLN A 26 19.84 7.02 -15.45
N VAL A 27 20.95 7.45 -14.86
CA VAL A 27 21.50 8.81 -15.03
C VAL A 27 21.98 9.04 -16.46
N LYS A 28 22.59 8.03 -17.09
CA LYS A 28 23.00 8.13 -18.50
C LYS A 28 21.79 8.29 -19.44
N ASN A 29 20.69 7.59 -19.14
CA ASN A 29 19.45 7.68 -19.91
C ASN A 29 18.67 8.98 -19.63
N ASN A 30 18.80 9.53 -18.42
CA ASN A 30 18.12 10.74 -17.96
C ASN A 30 19.14 11.77 -17.46
N PRO A 31 19.93 12.38 -18.36
CA PRO A 31 20.95 13.34 -17.96
C PRO A 31 20.31 14.58 -17.31
N PRO A 32 20.94 15.16 -16.28
CA PRO A 32 20.37 16.26 -15.49
C PRO A 32 20.08 17.50 -16.33
N ASP A 33 20.85 17.75 -17.40
CA ASP A 33 20.65 18.87 -18.32
C ASP A 33 19.36 18.76 -19.15
N ARG A 34 18.85 17.53 -19.38
CA ARG A 34 17.63 17.30 -20.18
C ARG A 34 16.41 17.06 -19.32
N ASN A 35 16.56 16.37 -18.19
CA ASN A 35 15.43 16.00 -17.35
C ASN A 35 15.81 16.02 -15.86
N GLN A 36 15.88 17.23 -15.31
CA GLN A 36 16.26 17.46 -13.92
C GLN A 36 15.29 16.80 -12.92
N GLN A 37 13.99 16.81 -13.20
CA GLN A 37 12.98 16.20 -12.32
C GLN A 37 13.18 14.69 -12.22
N GLN A 38 13.36 14.01 -13.36
CA GLN A 38 13.61 12.58 -13.38
C GLN A 38 14.94 12.22 -12.71
N PHE A 39 15.98 13.02 -12.94
CA PHE A 39 17.26 12.86 -12.24
C PHE A 39 17.10 12.94 -10.72
N GLN A 40 16.32 13.90 -10.20
CA GLN A 40 16.08 14.01 -8.76
C GLN A 40 15.36 12.79 -8.18
N ILE A 41 14.38 12.24 -8.91
CA ILE A 41 13.67 11.03 -8.51
C ILE A 41 14.64 9.84 -8.43
N ILE A 42 15.44 9.64 -9.48
CA ILE A 42 16.45 8.57 -9.56
C ILE A 42 17.51 8.73 -8.46
N HIS A 43 18.00 9.94 -8.23
CA HIS A 43 19.02 10.23 -7.23
C HIS A 43 18.48 10.06 -5.79
N GLY A 44 17.23 10.45 -5.55
CA GLY A 44 16.53 10.21 -4.29
C GLY A 44 16.41 8.72 -4.01
N ALA A 45 15.94 7.94 -4.99
CA ALA A 45 15.85 6.49 -4.89
C ALA A 45 17.21 5.85 -4.55
N TYR A 46 18.26 6.18 -5.31
CA TYR A 46 19.61 5.69 -5.03
C TYR A 46 20.07 6.05 -3.61
N SER A 47 19.89 7.30 -3.18
CA SER A 47 20.32 7.74 -1.84
C SER A 47 19.64 6.96 -0.71
N SER A 48 18.39 6.54 -0.90
CA SER A 48 17.64 5.74 0.05
C SER A 48 18.15 4.29 0.19
N ILE A 49 18.80 3.72 -0.83
CA ILE A 49 19.19 2.29 -0.83
C ILE A 49 20.66 2.00 -1.23
N LYS A 50 21.50 3.03 -1.35
CA LYS A 50 22.88 2.93 -1.87
C LYS A 50 23.84 1.98 -1.12
N ASP A 51 23.58 1.74 0.15
CA ASP A 51 24.42 0.93 1.03
C ASP A 51 23.55 0.19 2.05
N HIS A 52 24.13 -0.78 2.76
CA HIS A 52 23.41 -1.59 3.73
C HIS A 52 22.71 -0.74 4.82
N LYS A 53 23.36 0.32 5.31
CA LYS A 53 22.79 1.17 6.36
C LYS A 53 21.59 1.95 5.83
N SER A 54 21.69 2.52 4.63
CA SER A 54 20.60 3.18 3.93
C SER A 54 19.42 2.23 3.72
N ARG A 55 19.67 0.99 3.30
CA ARG A 55 18.62 -0.03 3.10
C ARG A 55 17.90 -0.39 4.39
N VAL A 56 18.65 -0.69 5.46
CA VAL A 56 18.06 -0.98 6.76
C VAL A 56 17.24 0.21 7.27
N SER A 57 17.74 1.44 7.09
CA SER A 57 16.98 2.64 7.44
C SER A 57 15.71 2.79 6.59
N TYR A 58 15.80 2.53 5.29
CA TYR A 58 14.66 2.58 4.39
C TYR A 58 13.59 1.56 4.80
N ASP A 59 13.98 0.31 5.04
CA ASP A 59 13.07 -0.78 5.39
C ASP A 59 12.41 -0.58 6.76
N LEU A 60 13.13 0.00 7.73
CA LEU A 60 12.60 0.26 9.07
C LEU A 60 11.64 1.45 9.12
N PHE A 61 11.94 2.51 8.37
CA PHE A 61 11.23 3.79 8.51
C PHE A 61 10.32 4.12 7.34
N THR A 62 10.37 3.36 6.26
CA THR A 62 9.47 3.52 5.12
C THR A 62 8.39 2.45 5.16
N LEU A 63 7.24 2.82 5.70
CA LEU A 63 6.08 1.94 5.67
C LEU A 63 5.59 1.82 4.22
N PRO A 64 5.31 0.59 3.73
CA PRO A 64 4.69 0.42 2.43
C PRO A 64 3.34 1.15 2.44
N THR A 65 3.04 1.87 1.36
CA THR A 65 1.73 2.52 1.21
C THR A 65 0.69 1.42 1.04
N VAL A 66 -0.05 1.12 2.10
CA VAL A 66 -1.11 0.12 2.07
C VAL A 66 -2.38 0.75 1.49
N ASN A 67 -3.01 0.04 0.54
CA ASN A 67 -4.33 0.43 0.06
C ASN A 67 -5.37 0.14 1.15
N PHE A 68 -5.94 1.18 1.73
CA PHE A 68 -6.90 1.07 2.82
C PHE A 68 -8.13 0.23 2.45
N ASN A 69 -8.66 0.37 1.23
CA ASN A 69 -9.80 -0.43 0.76
C ASN A 69 -9.45 -1.91 0.69
N ALA A 70 -8.25 -2.27 0.24
CA ALA A 70 -7.81 -3.66 0.21
C ALA A 70 -7.69 -4.28 1.62
N VAL A 71 -7.30 -3.48 2.62
CA VAL A 71 -7.30 -3.90 4.03
C VAL A 71 -8.71 -4.03 4.57
N LEU A 72 -9.57 -3.05 4.29
CA LEU A 72 -10.98 -3.09 4.67
C LEU A 72 -11.66 -4.32 4.11
N GLU A 73 -11.52 -4.61 2.82
CA GLU A 73 -12.10 -5.80 2.21
C GLU A 73 -11.62 -7.09 2.88
N ARG A 74 -10.33 -7.18 3.23
CA ARG A 74 -9.79 -8.34 3.97
C ARG A 74 -10.36 -8.42 5.38
N ALA A 75 -10.50 -7.30 6.08
CA ALA A 75 -11.05 -7.24 7.43
C ALA A 75 -12.57 -7.51 7.47
N LEU A 76 -13.28 -7.07 6.42
CA LEU A 76 -14.73 -7.19 6.27
C LEU A 76 -15.18 -8.49 5.60
N LYS A 77 -14.26 -9.36 5.17
CA LYS A 77 -14.54 -10.77 4.80
C LYS A 77 -14.97 -11.62 6.01
N THR A 78 -15.78 -11.06 6.90
CA THR A 78 -16.65 -11.79 7.82
C THR A 78 -17.90 -12.16 7.01
N GLU A 79 -18.20 -13.45 6.94
CA GLU A 79 -19.21 -14.07 6.08
C GLU A 79 -20.65 -13.69 6.48
N GLN A 80 -21.07 -12.47 6.18
CA GLN A 80 -22.45 -12.03 6.36
C GLN A 80 -23.08 -11.83 4.98
N THR A 81 -23.29 -12.95 4.28
CA THR A 81 -24.08 -12.97 3.04
C THR A 81 -25.56 -13.08 3.37
N GLY A 82 -26.14 -11.96 3.83
CA GLY A 82 -27.59 -11.81 3.93
C GLY A 82 -28.17 -11.23 2.64
N THR A 83 -29.39 -11.63 2.26
CA THR A 83 -30.12 -10.97 1.17
C THR A 83 -30.48 -9.55 1.59
N VAL A 84 -29.88 -8.56 0.94
CA VAL A 84 -30.21 -7.14 1.17
C VAL A 84 -31.60 -6.87 0.59
N ASN A 85 -32.61 -6.78 1.46
CA ASN A 85 -33.98 -6.40 1.09
C ASN A 85 -34.34 -5.02 1.68
N ALA A 86 -35.43 -4.41 1.17
CA ALA A 86 -35.84 -3.07 1.56
C ALA A 86 -36.15 -2.95 3.07
N GLU A 87 -36.63 -4.03 3.69
CA GLU A 87 -36.91 -4.07 5.12
C GLU A 87 -35.62 -4.06 5.96
N PHE A 88 -34.62 -4.84 5.56
CA PHE A 88 -33.30 -4.87 6.19
C PHE A 88 -32.61 -3.51 6.11
N LEU A 89 -32.63 -2.86 4.93
CA LEU A 89 -32.03 -1.54 4.74
C LEU A 89 -32.74 -0.47 5.58
N SER A 90 -34.07 -0.57 5.69
CA SER A 90 -34.86 0.36 6.51
C SER A 90 -34.56 0.19 8.00
N LYS A 91 -34.34 -1.05 8.47
CA LYS A 91 -33.88 -1.32 9.84
C LYS A 91 -32.48 -0.76 10.08
N LEU A 92 -31.53 -0.94 9.17
CA LEU A 92 -30.17 -0.38 9.29
C LEU A 92 -30.17 1.15 9.36
N LEU A 93 -30.95 1.82 8.52
CA LEU A 93 -30.99 3.29 8.49
C LEU A 93 -31.62 3.90 9.76
N ALA A 94 -32.47 3.14 10.45
CA ALA A 94 -33.13 3.55 11.68
C ALA A 94 -32.26 3.31 12.93
N LEU A 95 -31.15 2.57 12.81
CA LEU A 95 -30.18 2.42 13.90
C LEU A 95 -29.26 3.64 13.91
N ASP A 96 -29.08 4.24 15.10
CA ASP A 96 -27.96 5.16 15.32
C ASP A 96 -26.65 4.38 15.12
N ILE A 97 -25.56 5.05 14.73
CA ILE A 97 -24.27 4.42 14.41
C ILE A 97 -23.58 3.99 15.73
N ASP A 98 -24.21 3.02 16.39
CA ASP A 98 -23.77 2.41 17.63
C ASP A 98 -23.37 0.97 17.29
N ASP A 99 -22.10 0.61 17.49
CA ASP A 99 -21.56 -0.71 17.11
C ASP A 99 -22.37 -1.89 17.69
N ASN A 100 -22.97 -1.72 18.87
CA ASN A 100 -23.75 -2.77 19.54
C ASN A 100 -25.14 -3.00 18.91
N SER A 101 -25.68 -1.99 18.23
CA SER A 101 -26.96 -2.06 17.52
C SER A 101 -26.79 -2.76 16.17
N LEU A 102 -25.66 -2.54 15.49
CA LEU A 102 -25.33 -3.17 14.22
C LEU A 102 -25.13 -4.69 14.37
N LEU A 103 -24.41 -5.14 15.41
CA LEU A 103 -24.17 -6.57 15.65
C LEU A 103 -25.46 -7.38 15.89
N LYS A 104 -26.51 -6.77 16.46
CA LYS A 104 -27.80 -7.44 16.68
C LYS A 104 -28.62 -7.60 15.39
N ALA A 105 -28.47 -6.70 14.42
CA ALA A 105 -29.16 -6.82 13.14
C ALA A 105 -28.64 -7.99 12.28
N PHE A 106 -27.39 -8.40 12.54
CA PHE A 106 -26.70 -9.47 11.82
C PHE A 106 -26.94 -10.87 12.40
N TYR A 107 -27.44 -10.99 13.63
CA TYR A 107 -27.87 -12.26 14.22
C TYR A 107 -29.41 -12.32 14.24
N SER A 108 -30.01 -12.97 13.25
CA SER A 108 -31.40 -13.44 13.37
C SER A 108 -31.41 -14.75 14.16
N PRO A 109 -32.09 -14.83 15.32
CA PRO A 109 -32.32 -16.10 16.00
C PRO A 109 -33.58 -16.74 15.41
N ASP A 110 -33.57 -17.14 14.15
CA ASP A 110 -34.66 -17.94 13.58
C ASP A 110 -34.07 -19.02 12.66
N ASN A 111 -33.56 -20.07 13.30
CA ASN A 111 -33.59 -21.41 12.75
C ASN A 111 -34.36 -22.30 13.73
N THR A 112 -35.69 -22.17 13.73
CA THR A 112 -36.63 -23.23 14.14
C THR A 112 -37.96 -23.06 13.43
#